data_AF-A0A3A8JP53-F1
#
_entry.id   AF-A0A3A8JP53-F1
#
_cell.length_a   1.000
_cell.length_b   1.000
_cell.length_c   1.000
_cell.angle_alpha   90.00
_cell.angle_beta   90.00
_cell.angle_gamma   90.00
#
_symmetry.space_group_name_H-M   'P 1'
#
loop_
_entity.id
_entity.type
_entity.pdbx_description
1 polymer ?
#
loop_
_entity_poly.entity_id
_entity_poly.type
_entity_poly.pdbx_seq_one_letter_code
_entity_poly.pdbx_strand_id
1 'polypeptide(L)'
;MRWAAQRDDAEPAVVKALQLAGWTVERVSAPGFPDLLCCRHGQVVLLEVKSKGGRMKPAQVELYARLRAAGVLVAIVTTPEEALAAVRGEVGRTALDVRAEKRGRSPRARATSAVKPGRAAGVVG
;
A
#
# COMPACT_ATOMS: atom_id res chain seq x y z
N MET A 1 7.00 -29.20 -6.00
CA MET A 1 7.43 -27.95 -6.66
C MET A 1 7.06 -26.76 -5.79
N ARG A 2 8.05 -26.10 -5.18
CA ARG A 2 7.84 -24.95 -4.29
C ARG A 2 7.72 -23.71 -5.19
N TRP A 3 6.51 -23.17 -5.35
CA TRP A 3 6.31 -21.93 -6.10
C TRP A 3 6.96 -20.82 -5.29
N ALA A 4 8.16 -20.37 -5.71
CA ALA A 4 8.71 -19.13 -5.21
C ALA A 4 7.67 -18.03 -5.49
N ALA A 5 7.33 -17.23 -4.48
CA ALA A 5 6.41 -16.11 -4.67
C ALA A 5 7.00 -15.23 -5.77
N GLN A 6 6.27 -15.11 -6.89
CA GLN A 6 6.66 -14.24 -7.99
C GLN A 6 6.73 -12.81 -7.45
N ARG A 7 7.89 -12.18 -7.57
CA ARG A 7 8.09 -10.77 -7.19
C ARG A 7 7.26 -9.89 -8.12
N ASP A 8 6.70 -8.81 -7.58
CA ASP A 8 5.94 -7.85 -8.38
C ASP A 8 6.87 -7.12 -9.38
N ASP A 9 6.41 -6.92 -10.62
CA ASP A 9 7.21 -6.35 -11.71
C ASP A 9 7.77 -4.94 -11.41
N ALA A 10 7.13 -4.21 -10.49
CA ALA A 10 7.55 -2.88 -10.07
C ALA A 10 8.76 -2.89 -9.12
N GLU A 11 9.04 -4.00 -8.43
CA GLU A 11 10.07 -4.06 -7.37
C GLU A 11 11.47 -3.68 -7.87
N PRO A 12 11.98 -4.17 -9.03
CA PRO A 12 13.30 -3.78 -9.50
C PRO A 12 13.45 -2.28 -9.73
N ALA A 13 12.41 -1.63 -10.27
CA ALA A 13 12.41 -0.18 -10.50
C ALA A 13 12.37 0.60 -9.19
N VAL A 14 11.58 0.16 -8.23
CA VAL A 14 11.52 0.73 -6.87
C VAL A 14 12.89 0.65 -6.19
N VAL A 15 13.51 -0.53 -6.19
CA VAL A 15 14.83 -0.74 -5.56
C VAL A 15 15.87 0.18 -6.18
N LYS A 16 15.93 0.25 -7.52
CA LYS A 16 16.89 1.10 -8.23
C LYS A 16 16.71 2.58 -7.87
N ALA A 17 15.46 3.08 -7.82
CA ALA A 17 15.18 4.48 -7.49
C ALA A 17 15.61 4.83 -6.06
N LEU A 18 15.32 3.97 -5.10
CA LEU A 18 15.71 4.17 -3.70
C LEU A 18 17.22 4.13 -3.51
N GLN A 19 17.91 3.20 -4.16
CA GLN A 19 19.38 3.12 -4.14
C GLN A 19 20.01 4.39 -4.74
N LEU A 20 19.51 4.88 -5.87
CA LEU A 20 19.96 6.16 -6.45
C LEU A 20 19.68 7.36 -5.54
N ALA A 21 18.63 7.30 -4.73
CA ALA A 21 18.34 8.31 -3.70
C ALA A 21 19.17 8.14 -2.41
N GLY A 22 20.14 7.22 -2.39
CA GLY A 22 21.07 7.03 -1.27
C GLY A 22 20.54 6.16 -0.14
N TRP A 23 19.52 5.33 -0.38
CA TRP A 23 19.04 4.35 0.59
C TRP A 23 19.79 3.02 0.44
N THR A 24 20.12 2.40 1.58
CA THR A 24 20.44 0.97 1.61
C THR A 24 19.13 0.20 1.52
N VAL A 25 19.02 -0.73 0.59
CA VAL A 25 17.78 -1.47 0.32
C VAL A 25 18.06 -2.96 0.32
N GLU A 26 17.44 -3.67 1.26
CA GLU A 26 17.48 -5.13 1.37
C GLU A 26 16.15 -5.74 0.95
N ARG A 27 16.21 -6.77 0.11
CA ARG A 27 15.04 -7.57 -0.26
C ARG A 27 14.81 -8.64 0.79
N VAL A 28 13.62 -8.67 1.36
CA VAL A 28 13.26 -9.63 2.40
C VAL A 28 12.35 -10.69 1.82
N SER A 29 12.74 -11.96 2.00
CA SER A 29 11.95 -13.12 1.58
C SER A 29 11.43 -13.87 2.79
N ALA A 30 10.49 -13.26 3.53
CA ALA A 30 9.90 -13.84 4.72
C ALA A 30 8.36 -13.80 4.65
N PRO A 31 7.65 -14.92 4.95
CA PRO A 31 6.20 -14.96 4.85
C PRO A 31 5.51 -13.86 5.67
N GLY A 32 4.77 -12.99 4.99
CA GLY A 32 3.98 -11.93 5.62
C GLY A 32 4.77 -10.67 6.00
N PHE A 33 6.11 -10.70 5.91
CA PHE A 33 6.97 -9.54 6.12
C PHE A 33 7.00 -8.64 4.86
N PRO A 34 7.16 -7.31 5.00
CA PRO A 34 7.32 -6.41 3.86
C PRO A 34 8.44 -6.82 2.89
N ASP A 35 8.22 -6.67 1.59
CA ASP A 35 9.18 -7.07 0.55
C ASP A 35 10.55 -6.38 0.67
N LEU A 36 10.59 -5.12 1.12
CA LEU A 36 11.81 -4.32 1.21
C LEU A 36 12.03 -3.74 2.60
N LEU A 37 13.28 -3.80 3.06
CA LEU A 37 13.81 -3.05 4.20
C LEU A 37 14.73 -1.95 3.66
N CYS A 38 14.43 -0.70 4.00
CA CYS A 38 15.14 0.47 3.53
C CYS A 38 15.73 1.24 4.72
N CYS A 39 17.03 1.50 4.69
CA CYS A 39 17.74 2.22 5.74
C CYS A 39 18.49 3.44 5.19
N ARG A 40 18.40 4.57 5.89
CA ARG A 40 19.20 5.77 5.60
C ARG A 40 19.27 6.68 6.83
N HIS A 41 20.47 7.13 7.20
CA HIS A 41 20.68 8.08 8.32
C HIS A 41 19.94 7.69 9.63
N GLY A 42 19.98 6.42 10.02
CA GLY A 42 19.31 5.91 11.22
C GLY A 42 17.79 5.71 11.08
N GLN A 43 17.20 6.04 9.93
CA GLN A 43 15.80 5.76 9.64
C GLN A 43 15.66 4.36 9.04
N VAL A 44 14.61 3.65 9.47
CA VAL A 44 14.19 2.36 8.89
C VAL A 44 12.77 2.51 8.35
N VAL A 45 12.60 2.18 7.08
CA VAL A 45 11.32 2.17 6.39
C VAL A 45 11.12 0.80 5.76
N LEU A 46 9.94 0.22 5.94
CA LEU A 46 9.57 -1.05 5.34
C LEU A 46 8.55 -0.82 4.21
N LEU A 47 8.81 -1.38 3.04
CA LEU A 47 7.94 -1.22 1.87
C LEU A 47 7.43 -2.58 1.41
N GLU A 48 6.11 -2.69 1.28
CA GLU A 48 5.47 -3.75 0.53
C GLU A 48 5.26 -3.27 -0.91
N VAL A 49 5.86 -3.94 -1.88
CA VAL A 49 5.68 -3.61 -3.30
C VAL A 49 4.51 -4.43 -3.83
N LYS A 50 3.60 -3.80 -4.56
CA LYS A 50 2.45 -4.49 -5.16
C LYS A 50 2.21 -4.04 -6.59
N SER A 51 1.76 -4.97 -7.42
CA SER A 51 1.02 -4.65 -8.64
C SER A 51 -0.36 -4.08 -8.30
N LYS A 52 -0.90 -3.21 -9.16
CA LYS A 52 -2.18 -2.50 -8.91
C LYS A 52 -3.31 -3.48 -8.61
N GLY A 53 -3.89 -3.40 -7.40
CA GLY A 53 -5.09 -4.16 -7.00
C GLY A 53 -4.85 -5.43 -6.19
N GLY A 54 -3.59 -5.72 -5.80
CA GLY A 54 -3.25 -6.82 -4.89
C GLY A 54 -3.96 -6.72 -3.53
N ARG A 55 -4.53 -7.84 -3.05
CA ARG A 55 -5.12 -7.91 -1.71
C ARG A 55 -4.03 -8.25 -0.70
N MET A 56 -4.02 -7.55 0.43
CA MET A 56 -3.22 -7.96 1.58
C MET A 56 -3.79 -9.23 2.23
N LYS A 57 -2.89 -10.14 2.58
CA LYS A 57 -3.23 -11.33 3.38
C LYS A 57 -3.49 -10.91 4.83
N PRO A 58 -4.38 -11.60 5.58
CA PRO A 58 -4.64 -11.27 6.98
C PRO A 58 -3.38 -11.16 7.85
N ALA A 59 -2.44 -12.09 7.70
CA ALA A 59 -1.16 -12.08 8.43
C ALA A 59 -0.31 -10.82 8.16
N GLN A 60 -0.35 -10.27 6.95
CA GLN A 60 0.36 -9.03 6.63
C GLN A 60 -0.30 -7.83 7.30
N VAL A 61 -1.64 -7.81 7.38
CA VAL A 61 -2.39 -6.73 8.04
C VAL A 61 -2.02 -6.64 9.52
N GLU A 62 -2.01 -7.79 10.21
CA GLU A 62 -1.67 -7.87 11.65
C GLU A 62 -0.21 -7.49 11.90
N LEU A 63 0.72 -8.03 11.11
CA LEU A 63 2.13 -7.69 11.27
C LEU A 63 2.39 -6.20 11.04
N TYR A 64 1.81 -5.62 9.98
CA TYR A 64 2.06 -4.20 9.67
C TYR A 64 1.44 -3.29 10.72
N ALA A 65 0.30 -3.67 11.31
CA ALA A 65 -0.29 -2.95 12.43
C ALA A 65 0.66 -2.93 13.64
N ARG A 66 1.24 -4.10 13.99
CA ARG A 66 2.23 -4.18 15.09
C ARG A 66 3.49 -3.37 14.82
N LEU A 67 4.04 -3.44 13.60
CA LEU A 67 5.23 -2.67 13.22
C LEU A 67 4.99 -1.16 13.32
N ARG A 68 3.85 -0.68 12.82
CA ARG A 68 3.47 0.73 12.93
C ARG A 68 3.25 1.16 14.39
N ALA A 69 2.62 0.32 15.20
CA ALA A 69 2.46 0.57 16.63
C ALA A 69 3.81 0.66 17.37
N ALA A 70 4.83 -0.03 16.87
CA ALA A 70 6.21 0.08 17.35
C ALA A 70 6.99 1.28 16.78
N GLY A 71 6.33 2.16 16.01
CA GLY A 71 6.95 3.37 15.44
C GLY A 71 7.67 3.15 14.11
N VAL A 72 7.58 1.96 13.50
CA VAL A 72 8.21 1.68 12.20
C VAL A 72 7.30 2.18 11.07
N LEU A 73 7.87 2.95 10.15
CA LEU A 73 7.17 3.36 8.94
C LEU A 73 7.01 2.14 8.02
N VAL A 74 5.77 1.75 7.75
CA VAL A 74 5.42 0.68 6.81
C VAL A 74 4.47 1.24 5.75
N ALA A 75 4.85 1.16 4.47
CA ALA A 75 4.05 1.67 3.36
C ALA A 75 3.86 0.62 2.25
N ILE A 76 2.74 0.73 1.54
CA ILE A 76 2.45 -0.08 0.35
C ILE A 76 2.69 0.80 -0.89
N VAL A 77 3.49 0.32 -1.82
CA VAL A 77 3.94 1.07 -2.99
C VAL A 77 3.69 0.28 -4.27
N THR A 78 3.34 0.97 -5.34
CA THR A 78 3.09 0.36 -6.66
C THR A 78 3.99 0.96 -7.74
N THR A 79 4.71 2.03 -7.42
CA THR A 79 5.57 2.79 -8.32
C THR A 79 6.82 3.31 -7.59
N PRO A 80 7.92 3.59 -8.32
CA PRO A 80 9.11 4.22 -7.74
C PRO A 80 8.82 5.58 -7.07
N GLU A 81 7.93 6.38 -7.65
CA GLU A 81 7.58 7.71 -7.16
C GLU A 81 6.89 7.64 -5.79
N GLU A 82 5.97 6.69 -5.63
CA GLU A 82 5.32 6.44 -4.33
C GLU A 82 6.32 5.92 -3.29
N ALA A 83 7.28 5.09 -3.69
CA ALA A 83 8.32 4.62 -2.79
C ALA A 83 9.20 5.78 -2.29
N LEU A 84 9.61 6.66 -3.20
CA LEU A 84 10.37 7.87 -2.87
C LEU A 84 9.60 8.81 -1.94
N ALA A 85 8.29 9.02 -2.19
CA ALA A 85 7.45 9.81 -1.30
C ALA A 85 7.27 9.16 0.09
N ALA A 86 7.10 7.84 0.13
CA ALA A 86 6.94 7.09 1.38
C ALA A 86 8.18 7.17 2.27
N VAL A 87 9.38 7.01 1.72
CA VAL A 87 10.62 7.08 2.50
C VAL A 87 10.95 8.51 2.97
N ARG A 88 10.36 9.54 2.36
CA ARG A 88 10.43 10.94 2.84
C ARG A 88 9.34 11.28 3.86
N GLY A 89 8.43 10.35 4.15
CA GLY A 89 7.29 10.59 5.06
C GLY A 89 6.19 11.48 4.47
N GLU A 90 6.19 11.70 3.15
CA GLU A 90 5.25 12.61 2.47
C GLU A 90 3.91 11.92 2.18
N VAL A 91 3.95 10.63 1.83
CA VAL A 91 2.76 9.86 1.44
C VAL A 91 2.92 8.41 1.87
N GLY A 92 1.98 7.88 2.64
CA GLY A 92 1.96 6.46 3.02
C GLY A 92 0.59 5.85 2.78
N ARG A 93 0.51 4.85 1.89
CA ARG A 93 -0.68 4.00 1.79
C ARG A 93 -0.61 2.86 2.80
N THR A 94 -1.73 2.62 3.45
CA THR A 94 -1.94 1.57 4.43
C THR A 94 -2.80 0.44 3.87
N ALA A 95 -2.92 -0.64 4.65
CA ALA A 95 -3.83 -1.73 4.34
C ALA A 95 -5.30 -1.27 4.19
N LEU A 96 -5.68 -0.22 4.92
CA LEU A 96 -7.03 0.33 4.91
C LEU A 96 -7.30 1.10 3.61
N ASP A 97 -6.32 1.87 3.14
CA ASP A 97 -6.41 2.63 1.89
C ASP A 97 -6.62 1.69 0.70
N VAL A 98 -5.85 0.59 0.64
CA VAL A 98 -5.99 -0.45 -0.38
C VAL A 98 -7.39 -1.10 -0.35
N ARG A 99 -7.96 -1.32 0.85
CA ARG A 99 -9.33 -1.86 0.99
C ARG A 99 -10.38 -0.85 0.53
N ALA A 100 -10.24 0.43 0.87
CA ALA A 100 -11.16 1.49 0.51
C ALA A 100 -11.22 1.72 -1.02
N GLU A 101 -10.07 1.79 -1.68
CA GLU A 101 -9.97 1.93 -3.15
C GLU A 101 -10.70 0.79 -3.88
N LYS A 102 -10.54 -0.45 -3.39
CA LYS A 102 -11.20 -1.61 -3.98
C LYS A 102 -12.72 -1.58 -3.78
N ARG A 103 -13.21 -1.11 -2.63
CA ARG A 103 -14.65 -0.91 -2.40
C ARG A 103 -15.21 0.08 -3.43
N GLY A 104 -14.54 1.21 -3.68
CA GLY A 104 -14.95 2.20 -4.69
C GLY A 104 -14.89 1.72 -6.15
N ARG A 105 -14.06 0.71 -6.46
CA ARG A 105 -13.99 0.09 -7.81
C ARG A 105 -15.09 -0.96 -8.03
N SER A 106 -15.71 -1.51 -6.99
CA SER A 106 -16.77 -2.51 -7.12
C SER A 106 -18.00 -1.95 -7.86
N PRO A 107 -18.50 -2.60 -8.93
CA PRO A 107 -19.70 -2.16 -9.64
C PRO A 107 -20.90 -1.99 -8.71
N ARG A 108 -21.03 -2.87 -7.71
CA ARG A 108 -22.08 -2.82 -6.68
C ARG A 108 -21.98 -1.56 -5.80
N ALA A 109 -20.78 -1.12 -5.45
CA ALA A 109 -20.58 0.07 -4.62
C ALA A 109 -20.77 1.36 -5.43
N ARG A 110 -20.41 1.36 -6.72
CA ARG A 110 -20.68 2.49 -7.63
C ARG A 110 -22.17 2.70 -7.85
N ALA A 111 -22.93 1.60 -7.96
CA ALA A 111 -24.38 1.65 -8.09
C ALA A 111 -25.07 2.28 -6.86
N THR A 112 -24.60 1.98 -5.63
CA THR A 112 -25.19 2.53 -4.40
C THR A 112 -24.91 4.02 -4.18
N SER A 113 -23.84 4.57 -4.74
CA SER A 113 -23.52 6.00 -4.62
C SER A 113 -24.20 6.87 -5.68
N ALA A 114 -24.80 6.25 -6.71
CA ALA A 114 -25.48 6.95 -7.81
C ALA A 114 -26.97 7.25 -7.53
N VAL A 115 -27.50 6.84 -6.37
CA VAL A 115 -28.86 7.20 -5.96
C VAL A 115 -28.84 8.66 -5.48
N LYS A 116 -29.21 9.59 -6.38
CA LYS A 116 -29.45 11.01 -6.05
C LYS A 116 -30.44 11.12 -4.87
N PRO A 117 -30.25 12.06 -3.92
CA PRO A 117 -31.30 12.38 -2.98
C PRO A 117 -32.49 12.96 -3.76
N GLY A 118 -33.66 12.33 -3.62
CA GLY A 118 -34.90 12.77 -4.22
C GLY A 118 -35.22 14.20 -3.76
N ARG A 119 -35.52 15.08 -4.72
CA ARG A 119 -36.06 16.42 -4.45
C ARG A 119 -37.39 16.25 -3.70
N ALA A 120 -37.42 16.66 -2.44
CA ALA A 120 -38.67 17.00 -1.77
C ALA A 120 -39.09 18.37 -2.32
N ALA A 121 -39.99 18.38 -3.30
CA ALA A 121 -40.76 19.56 -3.66
C ALA A 121 -42.11 19.42 -2.98
N GLY A 122 -42.42 20.37 -2.10
CA GLY A 122 -43.65 20.42 -1.33
C GLY A 122 -44.90 20.49 -2.20
N VAL A 123 -46.00 20.02 -1.63
CA VAL A 123 -47.34 20.35 -2.09
C VAL A 123 -48.04 21.00 -0.91
N VAL A 124 -48.45 22.24 -1.15
CA VAL A 124 -49.29 23.09 -0.32
C VAL A 124 -50.71 22.54 -0.35
N GLY A 125 -51.37 22.52 0.80
CA GLY A 125 -52.79 22.24 0.97
C GLY A 125 -53.19 22.48 2.41
#